data_AF-A0A2N0NS92-F1
#
_entry.id   AF-A0A2N0NS92-F1
#
_cell.length_a   1.000
_cell.length_b   1.000
_cell.length_c   1.000
_cell.angle_alpha   90.00
_cell.angle_beta   90.00
_cell.angle_gamma   90.00
#
_symmetry.space_group_name_H-M   'P 1'
#
loop_
_entity.id
_entity.type
_entity.pdbx_description
1 polymer ?
#
loop_
_entity_poly.entity_id
_entity_poly.type
_entity_poly.pdbx_seq_one_letter_code
_entity_poly.pdbx_strand_id
1 'polypeptide(L)'
;MYNLEKSIREQEIQDFNERVHQEVEQAFARVRIEKQAAWKKEIEECKQEAIYLGTSLKHLDARKAQVEFLMYSTNKFHKYIPDYLMKRKSRIDAGRSHGFLERDLKKFLKDYKIRRQHTIFVPSYKQLVVSDDTATLESRPNKRNVNDRRNLFSSHIDTPQK
;
A
#
# COMPACT_ATOMS: atom_id res chain seq x y z
N MET A 1 69.41 -6.42 -43.71
CA MET A 1 68.90 -6.32 -42.31
C MET A 1 67.60 -5.51 -42.26
N TYR A 2 67.50 -4.34 -42.92
CA TYR A 2 66.31 -3.46 -42.91
C TYR A 2 64.95 -4.12 -43.25
N ASN A 3 64.92 -5.01 -44.25
CA ASN A 3 63.67 -5.66 -44.68
C ASN A 3 63.13 -6.67 -43.65
N LEU A 4 64.01 -7.29 -42.87
CA LEU A 4 63.62 -8.23 -41.81
C LEU A 4 62.99 -7.50 -40.62
N GLU A 5 63.60 -6.39 -40.19
CA GLU A 5 63.07 -5.54 -39.12
C GLU A 5 61.73 -4.89 -39.47
N LYS A 6 61.50 -4.61 -40.75
CA LYS A 6 60.22 -4.10 -41.24
C LYS A 6 59.14 -5.19 -41.17
N SER A 7 59.46 -6.41 -41.59
CA SER A 7 58.55 -7.56 -41.51
C SER A 7 58.19 -7.94 -40.07
N ILE A 8 59.15 -7.88 -39.14
CA ILE A 8 58.91 -8.16 -37.72
C ILE A 8 57.95 -7.13 -37.12
N ARG A 9 58.17 -5.84 -37.39
CA ARG A 9 57.29 -4.76 -36.91
C ARG A 9 55.87 -4.86 -37.48
N GLU A 10 55.72 -5.23 -38.75
CA GLU A 10 54.39 -5.43 -39.37
C GLU A 10 53.65 -6.62 -38.72
N GLN A 11 54.36 -7.69 -38.39
CA GLN A 11 53.81 -8.85 -37.68
C GLN A 11 53.35 -8.47 -36.26
N GLU A 12 54.17 -7.72 -35.51
CA GLU A 12 53.84 -7.25 -34.16
C GLU A 12 52.59 -6.35 -34.13
N ILE A 13 52.43 -5.51 -35.15
CA ILE A 13 51.24 -4.65 -35.30
C ILE A 13 49.99 -5.49 -35.60
N GLN A 14 50.10 -6.52 -36.44
CA GLN A 14 48.99 -7.44 -36.73
C GLN A 14 48.58 -8.21 -35.46
N ASP A 15 49.53 -8.80 -34.76
CA ASP A 15 49.28 -9.52 -33.51
C ASP A 15 48.65 -8.62 -32.44
N PHE A 16 49.10 -7.36 -32.34
CA PHE A 16 48.51 -6.38 -31.44
C PHE A 16 47.06 -6.06 -31.82
N ASN A 17 46.78 -5.80 -33.10
CA ASN A 17 45.43 -5.49 -33.57
C ASN A 17 44.47 -6.67 -33.35
N GLU A 18 44.93 -7.92 -33.57
CA GLU A 18 44.13 -9.11 -33.30
C GLU A 18 43.82 -9.27 -31.81
N ARG A 19 44.78 -9.03 -30.92
CA ARG A 19 44.55 -9.03 -29.46
C ARG A 19 43.52 -7.98 -29.05
N VAL A 20 43.65 -6.75 -29.55
CA VAL A 20 42.70 -5.67 -29.26
C VAL A 20 41.31 -6.03 -29.78
N HIS A 21 41.20 -6.59 -30.99
CA HIS A 21 39.91 -7.06 -31.52
C HIS A 21 39.27 -8.13 -30.64
N GLN A 22 40.03 -9.13 -30.20
CA GLN A 22 39.54 -10.18 -29.31
C GLN A 22 39.11 -9.63 -27.94
N GLU A 23 39.88 -8.70 -27.35
CA GLU A 23 39.52 -8.06 -26.08
C GLU A 23 38.23 -7.26 -26.20
N VAL A 24 38.07 -6.50 -27.30
CA VAL A 24 36.86 -5.73 -27.58
C VAL A 24 35.65 -6.66 -27.76
N GLU A 25 35.79 -7.76 -28.51
CA GLU A 25 34.72 -8.75 -28.70
C GLU A 25 34.33 -9.42 -27.37
N GLN A 26 35.31 -9.78 -26.55
CA GLN A 26 35.06 -10.34 -25.22
C GLN A 26 34.36 -9.33 -24.30
N ALA A 27 34.75 -8.05 -24.34
CA ALA A 27 34.09 -6.99 -23.60
C ALA A 27 32.62 -6.83 -24.03
N PHE A 28 32.34 -6.82 -25.33
CA PHE A 28 30.97 -6.78 -25.84
C PHE A 28 30.14 -8.00 -25.44
N ALA A 29 30.73 -9.20 -25.46
CA ALA A 29 30.08 -10.42 -25.02
C ALA A 29 29.71 -10.36 -23.52
N ARG A 30 30.63 -9.89 -22.67
CA ARG A 30 30.39 -9.69 -21.23
C ARG A 30 29.26 -8.70 -20.98
N VAL A 31 29.28 -7.54 -21.64
CA VAL A 31 28.23 -6.53 -21.52
C VAL A 31 26.86 -7.07 -21.93
N ARG A 32 26.79 -7.91 -22.97
CA ARG A 32 25.54 -8.57 -23.38
C ARG A 32 25.01 -9.51 -22.29
N ILE A 33 25.87 -10.33 -21.70
CA ILE A 33 25.51 -11.27 -20.64
C ILE A 33 25.04 -10.51 -19.40
N GLU A 34 25.76 -9.46 -18.99
CA GLU A 34 25.41 -8.61 -17.86
C GLU A 34 24.05 -7.93 -18.06
N LYS A 35 23.80 -7.37 -19.25
CA LYS A 35 22.49 -6.80 -19.59
C LYS A 35 21.40 -7.86 -19.50
N GLN A 36 21.63 -9.05 -20.02
CA GLN A 36 20.64 -10.12 -19.97
C GLN A 36 20.36 -10.60 -18.52
N ALA A 37 21.39 -10.65 -17.68
CA ALA A 37 21.25 -10.96 -16.27
C ALA A 37 20.48 -9.87 -15.51
N ALA A 38 20.77 -8.60 -15.78
CA ALA A 38 20.06 -7.46 -15.20
C ALA A 38 18.57 -7.48 -15.55
N TRP A 39 18.24 -7.73 -16.83
CA TRP A 39 16.85 -7.85 -17.28
C TRP A 39 16.11 -8.99 -16.59
N LYS A 40 16.75 -10.16 -16.42
CA LYS A 40 16.14 -11.29 -15.69
C LYS A 40 15.86 -10.93 -14.24
N LYS A 41 16.80 -10.23 -13.59
CA LYS A 41 16.65 -9.78 -12.20
C LYS A 41 15.48 -8.80 -12.05
N GLU A 42 15.41 -7.80 -12.92
CA GLU A 42 14.33 -6.80 -12.93
C GLU A 42 12.94 -7.46 -13.11
N ILE A 43 12.83 -8.42 -14.02
CA ILE A 43 11.59 -9.19 -14.21
C ILE A 43 11.21 -9.97 -12.93
N GLU A 44 12.18 -10.55 -12.24
CA GLU A 44 11.93 -11.30 -11.01
C GLU A 44 11.51 -10.39 -9.86
N GLU A 45 12.12 -9.21 -9.74
CA GLU A 45 11.70 -8.17 -8.78
C GLU A 45 10.26 -7.72 -9.04
N CYS A 46 9.90 -7.41 -10.30
CA CYS A 46 8.52 -7.06 -10.66
C CYS A 46 7.52 -8.17 -10.32
N LYS A 47 7.90 -9.45 -10.46
CA LYS A 47 7.03 -10.58 -10.06
C LYS A 47 6.82 -10.60 -8.55
N GLN A 48 7.88 -10.45 -7.77
CA GLN A 48 7.80 -10.44 -6.32
C GLN A 48 6.93 -9.27 -5.84
N GLU A 49 7.10 -8.08 -6.43
CA GLU A 49 6.24 -6.93 -6.14
C GLU A 49 4.77 -7.17 -6.52
N ALA A 50 4.51 -7.81 -7.67
CA ALA A 50 3.16 -8.15 -8.10
C ALA A 50 2.49 -9.10 -7.10
N ILE A 51 3.21 -10.11 -6.64
CA ILE A 51 2.76 -11.06 -5.61
C ILE A 51 2.47 -10.31 -4.30
N TYR A 52 3.39 -9.46 -3.84
CA TYR A 52 3.23 -8.69 -2.60
C TYR A 52 1.99 -7.78 -2.64
N LEU A 53 1.76 -7.09 -3.75
CA LEU A 53 0.62 -6.19 -3.93
C LEU A 53 -0.69 -6.91 -4.28
N GLY A 54 -0.64 -8.24 -4.46
CA GLY A 54 -1.78 -9.08 -4.82
C GLY A 54 -2.35 -8.77 -6.21
N THR A 55 -1.49 -8.48 -7.19
CA THR A 55 -1.87 -8.11 -8.56
C THR A 55 -1.10 -8.93 -9.59
N SER A 56 -1.52 -8.85 -10.85
CA SER A 56 -0.75 -9.42 -11.97
C SER A 56 0.34 -8.46 -12.44
N LEU A 57 1.43 -8.96 -13.03
CA LEU A 57 2.48 -8.16 -13.66
C LEU A 57 1.93 -7.10 -14.63
N LYS A 58 0.94 -7.48 -15.46
CA LYS A 58 0.31 -6.57 -16.44
C LYS A 58 -0.39 -5.36 -15.80
N HIS A 59 -0.73 -5.47 -14.52
CA HIS A 59 -1.48 -4.45 -13.77
C HIS A 59 -0.67 -3.92 -12.57
N LEU A 60 0.64 -4.19 -12.52
CA LEU A 60 1.51 -3.76 -11.42
C LEU A 60 1.54 -2.23 -11.32
N ASP A 61 1.79 -1.53 -12.43
CA ASP A 61 1.92 -0.07 -12.43
C ASP A 61 0.62 0.63 -12.03
N ALA A 62 -0.51 0.15 -12.57
CA ALA A 62 -1.82 0.65 -12.20
C ALA A 62 -2.11 0.43 -10.70
N ARG A 63 -1.71 -0.73 -10.16
CA ARG A 63 -1.84 -1.04 -8.74
C ARG A 63 -0.96 -0.14 -7.87
N LYS A 64 0.31 0.08 -8.26
CA LYS A 64 1.24 0.99 -7.58
C LYS A 64 0.66 2.41 -7.53
N ALA A 65 0.23 2.95 -8.67
CA ALA A 65 -0.40 4.27 -8.74
C ALA A 65 -1.67 4.37 -7.88
N GLN A 66 -2.48 3.31 -7.82
CA GLN A 66 -3.66 3.26 -6.97
C GLN A 66 -3.29 3.30 -5.47
N VAL A 67 -2.32 2.48 -5.04
CA VAL A 67 -1.85 2.44 -3.66
C VAL A 67 -1.27 3.80 -3.25
N GLU A 68 -0.45 4.40 -4.11
CA GLU A 68 0.14 5.71 -3.90
C GLU A 68 -0.94 6.80 -3.78
N PHE A 69 -1.92 6.81 -4.70
CA PHE A 69 -3.05 7.74 -4.65
C PHE A 69 -3.87 7.58 -3.36
N LEU A 70 -4.15 6.34 -2.95
CA LEU A 70 -4.85 6.06 -1.70
C LEU A 70 -4.04 6.53 -0.49
N MET A 71 -2.73 6.31 -0.46
CA MET A 71 -1.87 6.78 0.63
C MET A 71 -1.86 8.31 0.73
N TYR A 72 -1.65 9.02 -0.38
CA TYR A 72 -1.62 10.48 -0.38
C TYR A 72 -2.98 11.11 -0.07
N SER A 73 -4.06 10.55 -0.63
CA SER A 73 -5.42 11.02 -0.34
C SER A 73 -5.77 10.83 1.13
N THR A 74 -5.40 9.69 1.73
CA THR A 74 -5.58 9.39 3.16
C THR A 74 -4.79 10.37 4.03
N ASN A 75 -3.51 10.59 3.74
CA ASN A 75 -2.67 11.55 4.46
C ASN A 75 -3.22 12.98 4.40
N LYS A 76 -3.68 13.43 3.22
CA LYS A 76 -4.27 14.75 3.07
C LYS A 76 -5.64 14.86 3.74
N PHE A 77 -6.43 13.80 3.73
CA PHE A 77 -7.70 13.74 4.46
C PHE A 77 -7.50 13.89 5.96
N HIS A 78 -6.58 13.11 6.55
CA HIS A 78 -6.30 13.17 7.99
C HIS A 78 -5.68 14.49 8.44
N LYS A 79 -5.06 15.27 7.55
CA LYS A 79 -4.61 16.64 7.84
C LYS A 79 -5.75 17.66 7.67
N TYR A 80 -6.44 17.61 6.54
CA TYR A 80 -7.40 18.64 6.16
C TYR A 80 -8.69 18.62 7.00
N ILE A 81 -9.19 17.43 7.33
CA ILE A 81 -10.48 17.29 8.02
C ILE A 81 -10.45 17.83 9.46
N PRO A 82 -9.47 17.49 10.32
CA PRO A 82 -9.38 18.07 11.66
C PRO A 82 -9.28 19.60 11.63
N ASP A 83 -8.46 20.15 10.73
CA ASP A 83 -8.31 21.59 10.54
C ASP A 83 -9.62 22.26 10.13
N TYR A 84 -10.36 21.65 9.20
CA TYR A 84 -11.69 22.10 8.79
C TYR A 84 -12.66 22.12 9.97
N LEU A 85 -12.70 21.05 10.77
CA LEU A 85 -13.59 20.95 11.93
C LEU A 85 -13.26 22.00 12.99
N MET A 86 -11.98 22.22 13.29
CA MET A 86 -11.52 23.25 14.24
C MET A 86 -11.86 24.66 13.75
N LYS A 87 -11.63 24.97 12.47
CA LYS A 87 -11.98 26.27 11.86
C LYS A 87 -13.48 26.48 11.80
N ARG A 88 -14.26 25.43 11.58
CA ARG A 88 -15.73 25.50 11.59
C ARG A 88 -16.24 25.79 13.00
N LYS A 89 -15.77 25.05 14.00
CA LYS A 89 -16.17 25.24 15.41
C LYS A 89 -15.85 26.65 15.89
N SER A 90 -14.61 27.11 15.73
CA SER A 90 -14.21 28.47 16.13
C SER A 90 -15.05 29.58 15.47
N ARG A 91 -15.50 29.39 14.23
CA ARG A 91 -16.39 30.35 13.56
C ARG A 91 -17.82 30.31 14.07
N ILE A 92 -18.34 29.12 14.34
CA ILE A 92 -19.66 28.94 14.97
C ILE A 92 -19.67 29.62 16.34
N ASP A 93 -18.64 29.36 17.16
CA ASP A 93 -18.48 29.95 18.49
C ASP A 93 -18.37 31.49 18.40
N ALA A 94 -17.76 32.03 17.34
CA ALA A 94 -17.67 33.46 17.07
C ALA A 94 -18.91 34.06 16.33
N GLY A 95 -19.97 33.28 16.08
CA GLY A 95 -21.16 33.73 15.36
C GLY A 95 -20.92 34.13 13.88
N ARG A 96 -19.81 33.69 13.29
CA ARG A 96 -19.40 34.07 11.92
C ARG A 96 -19.89 33.05 10.88
N SER A 97 -20.16 33.54 9.68
CA SER A 97 -20.46 32.66 8.54
C SER A 97 -19.31 31.71 8.24
N HIS A 98 -19.66 30.45 7.95
CA HIS A 98 -18.75 29.35 7.61
C HIS A 98 -18.98 28.79 6.20
N GLY A 99 -19.83 29.43 5.38
CA GLY A 99 -20.20 28.91 4.06
C GLY A 99 -19.05 28.83 3.04
N PHE A 100 -17.95 29.56 3.23
CA PHE A 100 -16.74 29.41 2.42
C PHE A 100 -15.96 28.13 2.80
N LEU A 101 -15.92 27.75 4.09
CA LEU A 101 -15.32 26.48 4.52
C LEU A 101 -16.03 25.29 3.90
N GLU A 102 -17.36 25.35 3.78
CA GLU A 102 -18.14 24.30 3.13
C GLU A 102 -17.84 24.17 1.63
N ARG A 103 -17.58 25.30 0.95
CA ARG A 103 -17.14 25.32 -0.45
C ARG A 103 -15.76 24.69 -0.60
N ASP A 104 -14.82 25.04 0.28
CA ASP A 104 -13.48 24.48 0.28
C ASP A 104 -13.49 22.97 0.57
N LEU A 105 -14.30 22.53 1.55
CA LEU A 105 -14.53 21.11 1.81
C LEU A 105 -15.12 20.40 0.57
N LYS A 106 -16.11 21.01 -0.10
CA LYS A 106 -16.70 20.41 -1.31
C LYS A 106 -15.67 20.26 -2.43
N LYS A 107 -14.79 21.24 -2.60
CA LYS A 107 -13.69 21.18 -3.57
C LYS A 107 -12.71 20.06 -3.21
N PHE A 108 -12.26 20.01 -1.95
CA PHE A 108 -11.38 18.97 -1.45
C PHE A 108 -11.95 17.55 -1.69
N LEU A 109 -13.20 17.31 -1.33
CA LEU A 109 -13.84 16.00 -1.52
C LEU A 109 -13.95 15.62 -3.00
N LYS A 110 -14.20 16.60 -3.89
CA LYS A 110 -14.26 16.39 -5.34
C LYS A 110 -12.88 15.99 -5.90
N ASP A 111 -11.82 16.69 -5.48
CA ASP A 111 -10.45 16.46 -5.97
C ASP A 111 -9.96 15.04 -5.65
N TYR A 112 -10.33 14.51 -4.47
CA TYR A 112 -10.00 13.13 -4.07
C TYR A 112 -11.06 12.09 -4.44
N LYS A 113 -12.08 12.46 -5.24
CA LYS A 113 -13.20 11.60 -5.62
C LYS A 113 -13.91 10.94 -4.42
N ILE A 114 -13.88 11.58 -3.26
CA ILE A 114 -14.55 11.11 -2.04
C ILE A 114 -16.02 11.46 -2.18
N ARG A 115 -16.87 10.44 -2.36
CA ARG A 115 -18.33 10.66 -2.41
C ARG A 115 -18.79 11.23 -1.07
N ARG A 116 -19.57 12.32 -1.10
CA ARG A 116 -20.39 12.75 0.05
C ARG A 116 -21.45 11.66 0.28
N GLN A 117 -21.10 10.57 0.94
CA GLN A 117 -22.11 9.81 1.66
C GLN A 117 -22.58 10.70 2.81
N HIS A 118 -23.89 10.82 2.96
CA HIS A 118 -24.61 11.96 3.53
C HIS A 118 -24.35 12.33 5.01
N THR A 119 -23.30 11.83 5.65
CA THR A 119 -23.27 11.73 7.12
C THR A 119 -21.90 11.92 7.78
N ILE A 120 -20.80 12.11 7.05
CA ILE A 120 -19.46 12.21 7.71
C ILE A 120 -19.27 13.54 8.47
N PHE A 121 -19.85 14.65 8.00
CA PHE A 121 -19.53 16.01 8.50
C PHE A 121 -20.71 16.85 8.96
N VAL A 122 -21.93 16.32 8.88
CA VAL A 122 -23.11 16.92 9.49
C VAL A 122 -23.49 16.01 10.65
N PRO A 123 -23.37 16.45 11.91
CA PRO A 123 -23.95 15.72 13.01
C PRO A 123 -25.47 15.90 12.93
N SER A 124 -26.12 15.19 12.01
CA SER A 124 -27.58 15.06 11.98
C SER A 124 -28.05 14.01 12.98
N TYR A 125 -27.15 13.22 13.54
CA TYR A 125 -27.45 12.29 14.61
C TYR A 125 -27.15 12.98 15.94
N LYS A 126 -28.19 13.10 16.79
CA LYS A 126 -27.98 13.27 18.23
C LYS A 126 -27.03 12.16 18.66
N GLN A 127 -25.99 12.50 19.42
CA GLN A 127 -25.10 11.53 20.03
C GLN A 127 -25.99 10.49 20.72
N LEU A 128 -25.98 9.25 20.24
CA LEU A 128 -26.70 8.18 20.92
C LEU A 128 -26.02 8.06 22.28
N VAL A 129 -26.69 8.49 23.33
CA VAL A 129 -26.34 8.10 24.69
C VAL A 129 -26.72 6.63 24.76
N VAL A 130 -25.79 5.78 24.33
CA VAL A 130 -25.90 4.34 24.50
C VAL A 130 -25.78 4.16 26.01
N SER A 131 -26.88 3.79 26.67
CA SER A 131 -26.74 3.16 27.98
C SER A 131 -25.89 1.92 27.76
N ASP A 132 -24.80 1.78 28.50
CA ASP A 132 -24.05 0.53 28.55
C ASP A 132 -24.95 -0.54 29.19
N ASP A 133 -25.91 -1.06 28.43
CA ASP A 133 -26.78 -2.17 28.84
C ASP A 133 -25.92 -3.44 29.07
N THR A 134 -24.66 -3.42 28.60
CA THR A 134 -23.62 -4.41 28.88
C THR A 134 -23.10 -4.38 30.32
N ALA A 135 -23.37 -3.34 31.11
CA ALA A 135 -23.06 -3.35 32.55
C ALA A 135 -23.76 -4.52 33.28
N THR A 136 -24.89 -5.00 32.76
CA THR A 136 -25.57 -6.19 33.30
C THR A 136 -24.97 -7.52 32.83
N LEU A 137 -24.14 -7.52 31.78
CA LEU A 137 -23.55 -8.73 31.17
C LEU A 137 -22.17 -9.10 31.73
N GLU A 138 -21.55 -8.27 32.57
CA GLU A 138 -20.31 -8.64 33.28
C GLU A 138 -20.53 -9.77 34.29
N SER A 139 -21.78 -10.02 34.72
CA SER A 139 -22.14 -11.18 35.53
C SER A 139 -22.48 -12.41 34.64
N ARG A 140 -21.54 -12.88 33.83
CA ARG A 140 -21.65 -14.25 33.29
C ARG A 140 -21.14 -15.24 34.32
N PRO A 141 -21.97 -16.16 34.85
CA PRO A 141 -21.50 -17.18 35.75
C PRO A 141 -20.45 -18.06 35.04
N ASN A 142 -19.31 -18.25 35.69
CA ASN A 142 -18.26 -19.12 35.19
C ASN A 142 -18.83 -20.53 34.98
N LYS A 143 -18.87 -21.01 33.73
CA LYS A 143 -19.42 -22.34 33.37
C LYS A 143 -18.72 -23.49 34.09
N ARG A 144 -17.53 -23.27 34.66
CA ARG A 144 -16.78 -24.26 35.46
C ARG A 144 -17.17 -24.29 36.93
N ASN A 145 -18.04 -23.38 37.39
CA ASN A 145 -18.54 -23.39 38.75
C ASN A 145 -19.74 -24.34 38.85
N VAL A 146 -19.47 -25.55 39.34
CA VAL A 146 -20.46 -26.63 39.49
C VAL A 146 -21.45 -26.32 40.64
N ASN A 147 -21.13 -25.37 41.51
CA ASN A 147 -21.99 -24.93 42.61
C ASN A 147 -22.96 -23.81 42.21
N ASP A 148 -22.89 -23.26 40.98
CA ASP A 148 -23.83 -22.25 40.51
C ASP A 148 -25.11 -22.93 39.99
N ARG A 149 -26.22 -22.71 40.70
CA ARG A 149 -27.55 -23.27 40.39
C ARG A 149 -28.05 -22.90 38.98
N ARG A 150 -27.50 -21.86 38.34
CA ARG A 150 -27.86 -21.47 36.96
C ARG A 150 -27.32 -22.43 35.89
N ASN A 151 -26.32 -23.26 36.21
CA ASN A 151 -25.75 -24.25 35.28
C ASN A 151 -26.58 -25.55 35.20
N LEU A 152 -27.60 -25.72 36.04
CA LEU A 152 -28.42 -26.94 36.10
C LEU A 152 -29.33 -27.15 34.86
N PHE A 153 -29.58 -26.10 34.08
CA PHE A 153 -30.46 -26.18 32.91
C PHE A 153 -29.80 -26.79 31.66
N SER A 154 -28.48 -27.01 31.64
CA SER A 154 -27.80 -27.56 30.44
C SER A 154 -27.59 -29.08 30.46
N SER A 155 -28.15 -29.80 31.44
CA SER A 155 -27.96 -31.25 31.60
C SER A 155 -29.13 -32.10 31.10
N HIS A 156 -30.22 -31.50 30.65
CA HIS A 156 -31.36 -32.20 30.03
C HIS A 156 -31.36 -31.91 28.52
N ILE A 157 -30.47 -32.61 27.80
CA ILE A 157 -30.62 -32.79 26.36
C ILE A 157 -31.21 -34.18 26.19
N ASP A 158 -32.49 -34.26 25.87
CA ASP A 158 -33.17 -35.49 25.52
C ASP A 158 -32.44 -36.16 24.35
N THR A 159 -31.88 -37.34 24.60
CA THR A 159 -31.36 -38.20 23.54
C THR A 159 -32.53 -38.84 22.79
N PRO A 160 -32.56 -38.85 21.45
CA PRO A 160 -33.62 -39.51 20.72
C PRO A 160 -33.48 -41.04 20.86
N GLN A 161 -34.58 -41.71 21.20
CA GLN A 161 -34.66 -43.17 21.24
C GLN A 161 -34.59 -43.75 19.82
N LYS A 162 -33.87 -44.88 19.68
CA LYS A 162 -33.72 -45.66 18.44
C LYS A 162 -35.00 -46.37 18.03
#